data_AF-A0A4R0HD36-F1
#
_entry.id   AF-A0A4R0HD36-F1
#
_cell.length_a   1.000
_cell.length_b   1.000
_cell.length_c   1.000
_cell.angle_alpha   90.00
_cell.angle_beta   90.00
_cell.angle_gamma   90.00
#
_symmetry.space_group_name_H-M   'P 1'
#
loop_
_entity.id
_entity.type
_entity.pdbx_description
1 polymer ?
#
loop_
_entity_poly.entity_id
_entity_poly.type
_entity_poly.pdbx_seq_one_letter_code
_entity_poly.pdbx_strand_id
1 'polypeptide(L)' 'MKRKIAAGALVLALAGGSVACGDDGSTGAGTQARGRITIWYSNNAEEVAWGKQMVAAWNAEHADQKVTA' A
#
# COMPACT_ATOMS: atom_id res chain seq x y z
N MET A 1 -14.58 -30.54 -8.81
CA MET A 1 -14.87 -29.98 -7.46
C MET A 1 -13.61 -29.83 -6.58
N LYS A 2 -12.64 -30.75 -6.64
CA LYS A 2 -11.40 -30.70 -5.84
C LYS A 2 -10.52 -29.44 -6.05
N ARG A 3 -10.51 -28.88 -7.27
CA ARG A 3 -9.79 -27.62 -7.60
C ARG A 3 -10.41 -26.36 -6.98
N LYS A 4 -11.71 -26.38 -6.65
CA LYS A 4 -12.41 -25.24 -6.03
C LYS A 4 -12.17 -25.17 -4.52
N ILE A 5 -11.81 -26.29 -3.90
CA ILE A 5 -11.52 -26.39 -2.46
C ILE A 5 -10.11 -25.86 -2.14
N ALA A 6 -9.15 -26.05 -3.05
CA ALA A 6 -7.79 -25.52 -2.89
C ALA A 6 -7.73 -23.97 -2.90
N ALA A 7 -8.62 -23.31 -3.65
CA ALA A 7 -8.65 -21.85 -3.74
C ALA A 7 -9.22 -21.18 -2.47
N GLY A 8 -10.13 -21.84 -1.75
CA GLY A 8 -10.73 -21.29 -0.52
C GLY A 8 -9.78 -21.30 0.68
N ALA A 9 -8.86 -22.26 0.75
CA ALA A 9 -7.91 -22.38 1.86
C ALA A 9 -6.83 -21.28 1.85
N LEU A 10 -6.47 -20.76 0.67
CA LEU A 10 -5.42 -19.74 0.55
C LEU A 10 -5.89 -18.36 1.07
N VAL A 11 -7.17 -18.03 0.90
CA VAL A 11 -7.75 -16.75 1.33
C VAL A 11 -7.78 -16.62 2.87
N LEU A 12 -7.96 -17.74 3.59
CA LEU A 12 -7.96 -17.76 5.06
C LEU A 12 -6.56 -17.61 5.67
N ALA A 13 -5.50 -18.00 4.97
CA ALA A 13 -4.14 -17.86 5.47
C ALA A 13 -3.62 -16.41 5.38
N LEU A 14 -4.12 -15.61 4.42
CA LEU A 14 -3.73 -14.21 4.23
C LEU A 14 -4.40 -13.24 5.22
N ALA A 15 -5.48 -13.66 5.89
CA ALA A 15 -6.25 -12.80 6.79
C ALA A 15 -5.76 -12.79 8.26
N GLY A 16 -4.89 -13.73 8.66
CA GLY A 16 -4.52 -13.95 10.08
C GLY A 16 -3.22 -13.29 10.56
N GLY A 17 -2.50 -12.57 9.71
CA GLY A 17 -1.08 -12.26 9.93
C GLY A 17 -0.71 -10.87 10.46
N SER A 18 -1.64 -9.94 10.69
CA SER A 18 -1.29 -8.51 10.88
C SER A 18 -1.51 -7.92 12.28
N VAL A 19 -1.76 -8.72 13.32
CA VAL A 19 -2.05 -8.18 14.67
C VAL A 19 -0.84 -8.04 15.60
N ALA A 20 0.39 -8.20 15.10
CA ALA A 20 1.58 -8.36 15.95
C ALA A 20 2.54 -7.15 16.01
N CYS A 21 2.04 -5.92 15.88
CA CYS A 21 2.84 -4.74 16.23
C CYS A 21 1.95 -3.59 16.70
N GLY A 22 1.44 -3.69 17.92
CA GLY A 22 0.93 -2.55 18.68
C GLY A 22 2.07 -1.96 19.48
N ASP A 23 2.64 -0.85 19.00
CA ASP A 23 3.54 0.00 19.77
C ASP A 23 2.69 0.76 20.81
N ASP A 24 2.92 0.49 22.10
CA ASP A 24 2.35 1.21 23.24
C ASP A 24 3.24 2.45 23.53
N GLY A 25 3.40 3.30 22.52
CA GLY A 25 4.38 4.38 22.50
C GLY A 25 3.74 5.73 22.28
N SER A 26 3.57 6.49 23.38
CA SER A 26 3.40 7.95 23.44
C SER A 26 2.79 8.62 22.20
N THR A 27 1.50 8.95 22.27
CA THR A 27 0.86 9.83 21.28
C THR A 27 1.28 11.28 21.51
N GLY A 28 2.56 11.59 21.26
CA GLY A 28 2.96 12.94 20.94
C GLY A 28 2.09 13.42 19.78
N ALA A 29 1.53 14.62 19.88
CA ALA A 29 0.66 15.18 18.85
C ALA A 29 1.37 15.10 17.50
N GLY A 30 0.97 14.14 16.67
CA GLY A 30 1.64 13.83 15.42
C GLY A 30 1.64 15.07 14.55
N THR A 31 2.83 15.50 14.12
CA THR A 31 2.96 16.62 13.20
C THR A 31 2.23 16.24 11.91
N GLN A 32 1.10 16.89 11.62
CA GLN A 32 0.36 16.73 10.36
C GLN A 32 1.09 17.44 9.22
N ALA A 33 2.32 17.02 8.93
CA ALA A 33 3.09 17.52 7.81
C ALA A 33 2.39 17.10 6.51
N ARG A 34 2.03 18.10 5.69
CA ARG A 34 1.51 17.91 4.33
C ARG A 34 2.52 18.50 3.35
N GLY A 35 2.72 17.84 2.22
CA GLY A 35 3.69 18.27 1.23
C GLY A 35 3.81 17.30 0.07
N ARG A 36 4.71 17.62 -0.88
CA ARG A 36 5.00 16.77 -2.02
C ARG A 36 5.58 15.44 -1.55
N ILE A 37 5.09 14.34 -2.10
CA ILE A 37 5.57 12.99 -1.84
C ILE A 37 6.47 12.58 -3.00
N THR A 38 7.70 12.17 -2.70
CA THR A 38 8.62 11.61 -3.71
C THR A 38 8.87 10.13 -3.42
N ILE A 39 8.70 9.29 -4.44
CA ILE A 39 8.96 7.84 -4.38
C ILE A 39 10.07 7.46 -5.35
N TRP A 40 10.49 6.21 -5.33
CA TRP A 40 11.32 5.61 -6.38
C TRP A 40 10.57 4.43 -6.95
N TYR A 41 10.67 4.20 -8.26
CA TYR A 41 10.13 2.99 -8.85
C TYR A 41 11.09 1.82 -8.71
N SER A 42 10.53 0.61 -8.82
CA SER A 42 11.29 -0.62 -9.01
C SER A 42 12.14 -0.57 -10.29
N ASN A 43 13.10 -1.48 -10.40
CA ASN A 43 13.85 -1.74 -11.63
C ASN A 43 13.14 -2.75 -12.54
N ASN A 44 12.11 -3.45 -12.05
CA ASN A 44 11.29 -4.35 -12.83
C ASN A 44 10.26 -3.56 -13.68
N ALA A 45 10.15 -3.90 -14.96
CA ALA A 45 9.33 -3.14 -15.92
C ALA A 45 7.82 -3.25 -15.63
N GLU A 46 7.35 -4.43 -15.20
CA GLU A 46 5.96 -4.66 -14.85
C GLU A 46 5.55 -3.84 -13.62
N GLU A 47 6.41 -3.81 -12.60
CA GLU A 47 6.19 -3.03 -11.38
C GLU A 47 6.26 -1.52 -11.63
N VAL A 48 7.13 -1.06 -12.54
CA VAL A 48 7.13 0.35 -12.97
C VAL A 48 5.82 0.72 -13.65
N ALA A 49 5.30 -0.13 -14.53
CA ALA A 49 4.03 0.11 -15.21
C ALA A 49 2.87 0.18 -14.22
N TRP A 50 2.82 -0.77 -13.27
CA TRP A 50 1.85 -0.77 -12.18
C TRP A 50 1.99 0.48 -11.30
N GLY A 51 3.21 0.82 -10.86
CA GLY A 51 3.49 1.97 -9.99
C GLY A 51 3.04 3.29 -10.61
N LYS A 52 3.24 3.49 -11.92
CA LYS A 52 2.76 4.67 -12.63
C LYS A 52 1.23 4.77 -12.63
N GLN A 53 0.51 3.66 -12.78
CA GLN A 53 -0.95 3.65 -12.71
C GLN A 53 -1.44 4.03 -11.31
N MET A 54 -0.78 3.52 -10.26
CA MET A 54 -1.12 3.85 -8.87
C MET A 54 -0.88 5.33 -8.57
N VAL A 55 0.26 5.89 -9.00
CA VAL A 55 0.56 7.32 -8.84
C VAL A 55 -0.47 8.19 -9.57
N ALA A 56 -0.87 7.80 -10.78
CA ALA A 56 -1.87 8.55 -11.53
C ALA A 56 -3.25 8.55 -10.84
N ALA A 57 -3.70 7.38 -10.38
CA ALA A 57 -4.96 7.23 -9.66
C ALA A 57 -4.97 8.06 -8.36
N TRP A 58 -3.92 7.94 -7.55
CA TRP A 58 -3.78 8.72 -6.32
C TRP A 58 -3.84 10.22 -6.59
N ASN A 59 -3.05 10.69 -7.54
CA ASN A 59 -2.98 12.10 -7.87
C ASN A 59 -4.30 12.66 -8.42
N ALA A 60 -5.14 11.84 -9.07
CA ALA A 60 -6.45 12.28 -9.53
C ALA A 60 -7.38 12.65 -8.36
N GLU A 61 -7.27 11.93 -7.25
CA GLU A 61 -8.11 12.09 -6.07
C GLU A 61 -7.50 13.03 -5.01
N HIS A 62 -6.18 13.23 -5.04
CA HIS A 62 -5.42 13.93 -3.99
C HIS A 62 -4.67 15.13 -4.57
N ALA A 63 -5.33 16.29 -4.59
CA ALA A 63 -4.76 17.50 -5.19
C ALA A 63 -3.64 18.12 -4.34
N ASP A 64 -3.73 18.02 -3.02
CA ASP A 64 -2.82 18.60 -2.02
C ASP A 64 -1.65 17.67 -1.65
N GLN A 65 -1.70 16.40 -2.04
CA GLN A 65 -0.73 15.36 -1.69
C GLN A 65 -0.20 14.65 -2.94
N LYS A 66 0.37 15.42 -3.86
CA LYS A 66 0.89 14.88 -5.12
C LYS A 66 2.12 13.99 -4.90
N VAL A 67 2.07 12.82 -5.52
CA VAL A 67 3.17 11.86 -5.61
C VAL A 67 3.93 12.06 -6.93
N THR A 68 5.24 12.14 -6.84
CA THR A 68 6.19 12.15 -7.96
C THR A 68 7.25 11.07 -7.76
N ALA A 69 7.88 10.59 -8.83
CA ALA A 69 8.91 9.58 -8.79
C ALA A 69 10.20 10.07 -9.47
#